data_AF-A0A957PM99-F1
#
_entry.id   AF-A0A957PM99-F1
#
_cell.length_a   1.000
_cell.length_b   1.000
_cell.length_c   1.000
_cell.angle_alpha   90.00
_cell.angle_beta   90.00
_cell.angle_gamma   90.00
#
_symmetry.space_group_name_H-M   'P 1'
#
loop_
_entity.id
_entity.type
_entity.pdbx_description
1 polymer ?
#
loop_
_entity_poly.entity_id
_entity_poly.type
_entity_poly.pdbx_seq_one_letter_code
_entity_poly.pdbx_strand_id
1 'polypeptide(L)' 'AKLTGDATRARLYRDYALQIMDTLTEPEFLASETPGWEGILKHGMYHQMRGLGVNESVMWGEYFFLEAVSKVLGHE' A
#
# COMPACT_ATOMS: atom_id res chain seq x y z
N ALA A 1 -11.83 -16.77 7.03
CA ALA A 1 -12.75 -17.90 6.74
C ALA A 1 -14.05 -17.43 6.09
N LYS A 2 -14.73 -16.39 6.60
CA LYS A 2 -16.02 -15.91 6.07
C LYS A 2 -16.02 -15.57 4.57
N LEU A 3 -14.97 -14.90 4.08
CA LEU A 3 -14.86 -14.50 2.66
C LEU A 3 -14.38 -15.63 1.74
N THR A 4 -13.60 -16.57 2.26
CA THR A 4 -12.93 -17.63 1.49
C THR A 4 -13.63 -18.98 1.58
N GLY A 5 -14.55 -19.16 2.54
CA GLY A 5 -15.08 -20.47 2.94
C GLY A 5 -14.06 -21.40 3.61
N ASP A 6 -12.82 -20.94 3.80
CA ASP A 6 -11.65 -21.78 4.09
C ASP A 6 -10.69 -21.03 5.02
N ALA A 7 -10.40 -21.62 6.18
CA ALA A 7 -9.57 -21.00 7.21
C ALA A 7 -8.09 -20.87 6.79
N THR A 8 -7.53 -21.89 6.14
CA THR A 8 -6.14 -21.91 5.70
C THR A 8 -5.88 -20.84 4.67
N ARG A 9 -6.76 -20.75 3.66
CA ARG A 9 -6.66 -19.73 2.62
C ARG A 9 -6.89 -18.32 3.14
N ALA A 10 -7.77 -18.15 4.13
CA ALA A 10 -7.94 -16.85 4.79
C ALA A 10 -6.69 -16.39 5.53
N ARG A 11 -6.00 -17.31 6.22
CA ARG A 11 -4.73 -17.03 6.87
C ARG A 11 -3.67 -16.66 5.83
N LEU A 12 -3.58 -17.41 4.74
CA LEU A 12 -2.64 -17.13 3.65
C LEU A 12 -2.82 -15.70 3.09
N TYR A 13 -4.05 -15.27 2.80
CA TYR A 13 -4.29 -13.90 2.32
C TYR A 13 -3.97 -12.84 3.37
N ARG A 14 -4.27 -13.09 4.65
CA ARG A 14 -3.90 -12.19 5.73
C ARG A 14 -2.37 -12.04 5.81
N ASP A 15 -1.66 -13.15 5.84
CA ASP A 15 -0.20 -13.16 5.97
C ASP A 15 0.45 -12.46 4.77
N TYR A 16 -0.06 -12.70 3.56
CA TYR A 16 0.42 -12.01 2.36
C TYR A 16 0.08 -10.50 2.34
N ALA A 17 -1.10 -10.11 2.82
CA ALA A 17 -1.45 -8.69 2.95
C ALA A 17 -0.52 -7.98 3.94
N LEU A 18 -0.18 -8.62 5.07
CA LEU A 18 0.80 -8.08 6.02
C LEU A 18 2.19 -7.96 5.39
N GLN A 19 2.62 -8.94 4.60
CA GLN A 19 3.88 -8.84 3.86
C GLN A 19 3.91 -7.65 2.89
N ILE A 20 2.81 -7.37 2.19
CA ILE A 20 2.69 -6.17 1.34
C ILE A 20 2.83 -4.90 2.18
N MET A 21 2.17 -4.84 3.34
CA MET A 21 2.28 -3.67 4.23
C MET A 21 3.70 -3.48 4.76
N ASP A 22 4.38 -4.56 5.16
CA ASP A 22 5.79 -4.50 5.57
C ASP A 22 6.63 -3.87 4.46
N THR A 23 6.56 -4.40 3.23
CA THR A 23 7.28 -3.85 2.07
C THR A 23 6.94 -2.38 1.79
N LEU A 24 5.66 -2.01 1.79
CA LEU A 24 5.25 -0.62 1.51
C LEU A 24 5.68 0.37 2.61
N THR A 25 5.97 -0.12 3.82
CA THR A 25 6.49 0.70 4.93
C THR A 25 8.01 0.82 4.94
N GLU A 26 8.73 0.07 4.09
CA GLU A 26 10.17 0.19 3.96
C GLU A 26 10.57 1.53 3.29
N PRO A 27 11.79 2.05 3.56
CA PRO A 27 12.25 3.30 2.99
C PRO A 27 12.29 3.34 1.46
N GLU A 28 12.22 2.20 0.77
CA GLU A 28 12.10 2.16 -0.70
C GLU A 28 10.75 2.71 -1.16
N PHE A 29 9.66 2.40 -0.46
CA PHE A 29 8.30 2.80 -0.85
C PHE A 29 7.76 3.96 -0.02
N LEU A 30 8.07 4.01 1.27
CA LEU A 30 7.59 5.07 2.16
C LEU A 30 8.43 6.33 2.02
N ALA A 31 7.77 7.46 1.75
CA ALA A 31 8.43 8.74 1.52
C ALA A 31 8.83 9.49 2.80
N SER A 32 8.60 8.92 3.99
CA SER A 32 8.79 9.59 5.29
C SER A 32 10.20 10.18 5.52
N GLU A 33 11.21 9.62 4.86
CA GLU A 33 12.61 10.06 4.94
C GLU A 33 13.10 10.73 3.64
N THR A 34 12.20 11.14 2.75
CA THR A 34 12.55 11.76 1.45
C THR A 34 12.25 13.27 1.46
N PRO A 35 13.26 14.15 1.65
CA PRO A 35 13.04 15.59 1.69
C PRO A 35 12.42 16.11 0.40
N GLY A 36 11.36 16.93 0.53
CA GLY A 36 10.65 17.53 -0.59
C GLY A 36 9.61 16.62 -1.25
N TRP A 37 9.43 15.38 -0.77
CA TRP A 37 8.32 14.53 -1.22
C TRP A 37 7.05 14.85 -0.41
N GLU A 38 5.96 15.18 -1.10
CA GLU A 38 4.72 15.64 -0.43
C GLU A 38 3.74 14.51 -0.09
N GLY A 39 3.75 13.42 -0.87
CA GLY A 39 2.88 12.28 -0.61
C GLY A 39 3.48 11.23 0.31
N ILE A 40 2.76 10.13 0.51
CA ILE A 40 3.11 9.05 1.45
C ILE A 40 3.93 7.97 0.75
N LEU A 41 3.52 7.53 -0.44
CA LEU A 41 4.14 6.42 -1.17
C LEU A 41 4.85 6.89 -2.43
N LYS A 42 6.06 6.36 -2.64
CA LYS A 42 6.86 6.52 -3.86
C LYS A 42 6.45 5.50 -4.92
N HIS A 43 6.99 5.67 -6.13
CA HIS A 43 6.89 4.70 -7.24
C HIS A 43 5.48 4.44 -7.78
N GLY A 44 4.51 5.32 -7.47
CA GLY A 44 3.19 5.29 -8.10
C GLY A 44 3.26 5.68 -9.58
N MET A 45 2.29 5.19 -10.34
CA MET A 45 2.20 5.48 -11.77
C MET A 45 0.75 5.62 -12.22
N TYR A 46 0.41 6.78 -12.79
CA TYR A 46 -0.92 7.04 -13.33
C TYR A 46 -1.06 6.56 -14.77
N HIS A 47 -0.21 7.06 -15.68
CA HIS A 47 -0.34 6.73 -17.11
C HIS A 47 1.02 6.71 -17.82
N GLN A 48 1.69 5.56 -17.79
CA GLN A 48 3.03 5.36 -18.36
C GLN A 48 3.16 5.80 -19.83
N MET A 49 2.24 5.34 -20.68
CA MET A 49 2.31 5.58 -22.13
C MET A 49 2.18 7.06 -22.52
N ARG A 50 1.64 7.90 -21.62
CA ARG A 50 1.51 9.35 -21.82
C ARG A 50 2.51 10.15 -20.98
N GLY A 51 3.34 9.47 -20.18
CA GLY A 51 4.28 10.12 -19.27
C GLY A 51 3.61 10.96 -18.18
N LEU A 52 2.35 10.67 -17.82
CA LEU A 52 1.62 11.43 -16.80
C LEU A 52 1.69 10.71 -15.47
N GLY A 53 2.16 11.41 -14.44
CA GLY A 53 2.26 10.89 -13.07
C GLY A 53 3.06 9.61 -13.00
N VAL A 54 4.28 9.59 -13.54
CA VAL A 54 5.14 8.40 -13.59
C VAL A 54 6.21 8.51 -12.51
N ASN A 55 6.31 7.49 -11.66
CA ASN A 55 7.23 7.48 -10.52
C ASN A 55 6.95 8.64 -9.55
N GLU A 56 5.68 8.85 -9.24
CA GLU A 56 5.16 9.92 -8.38
C GLU A 56 4.24 9.34 -7.30
N SER A 57 3.88 10.16 -6.31
CA SER A 57 2.76 9.85 -5.43
C SER A 57 1.45 9.85 -6.19
N VAL A 58 0.56 8.94 -5.80
CA VAL A 58 -0.73 8.76 -6.46
C VAL A 58 -1.83 8.66 -5.41
N MET A 59 -2.68 9.68 -5.35
CA MET A 59 -3.68 9.89 -4.29
C MET A 59 -4.54 8.66 -3.97
N TRP A 60 -4.97 7.88 -4.98
CA TRP A 60 -5.76 6.67 -4.72
C TRP A 60 -4.92 5.54 -4.09
N GLY A 61 -3.64 5.41 -4.47
CA GLY A 61 -2.73 4.47 -3.84
C GLY A 61 -2.51 4.80 -2.36
N GLU A 62 -2.38 6.08 -2.05
CA GLU A 62 -2.20 6.57 -0.68
C GLU A 62 -3.45 6.39 0.17
N TYR A 63 -4.63 6.64 -0.40
CA TYR A 63 -5.90 6.35 0.25
C TYR A 63 -6.00 4.87 0.65
N PHE A 64 -5.77 3.94 -0.28
CA PHE A 64 -5.84 2.50 0.03
C PHE A 64 -4.73 2.03 0.96
N PHE A 65 -3.54 2.64 0.90
CA PHE A 65 -2.47 2.36 1.86
C PHE A 65 -2.88 2.74 3.28
N LEU A 66 -3.40 3.95 3.50
CA LEU A 66 -3.87 4.37 4.83
C LEU A 66 -5.08 3.56 5.31
N GLU A 67 -5.99 3.19 4.41
CA GLU A 67 -7.09 2.27 4.75
C GLU A 67 -6.55 0.91 5.23
N ALA A 68 -5.54 0.36 4.54
CA ALA A 68 -4.90 -0.89 4.95
C ALA A 68 -4.15 -0.74 6.29
N VAL A 69 -3.42 0.36 6.52
CA VAL A 69 -2.79 0.67 7.81
C VAL A 69 -3.84 0.71 8.93
N SER A 70 -4.96 1.41 8.71
CA SER A 70 -6.07 1.50 9.66
C SER A 70 -6.58 0.10 10.07
N LYS A 71 -6.82 -0.77 9.08
CA LYS A 71 -7.25 -2.16 9.29
C LYS A 71 -6.22 -3.01 10.04
N VAL A 72 -4.93 -2.82 9.77
CA VAL A 72 -3.85 -3.53 10.48
C VAL A 72 -3.74 -3.09 11.94
N LEU A 73 -3.89 -1.79 12.20
CA LEU A 73 -3.83 -1.22 13.54
C LEU A 73 -5.13 -1.42 14.35
N GLY A 74 -6.21 -1.88 13.71
CA GLY A 74 -7.50 -2.09 14.36
C GLY A 74 -8.29 -0.81 14.60
N HIS A 75 -8.08 0.21 13.74
CA HIS A 75 -8.80 1.48 13.79
C HIS A 75 -10.11 1.45 12.97
N GLU A 76 -10.38 0.35 12.27
CA GLU A 76 -11.65 -0.03 11.60
C GLU A 76 -12.04 -1.47 11.92
#